data_AF-A0A0C2V9N4-F1
#
_entry.id   AF-A0A0C2V9N4-F1
#
_cell.length_a   1.000
_cell.length_b   1.000
_cell.length_c   1.000
_cell.angle_alpha   90.00
_cell.angle_beta   90.00
_cell.angle_gamma   90.00
#
_symmetry.space_group_name_H-M   'P 1'
#
loop_
_entity.id
_entity.type
_entity.pdbx_description
1 polymer ?
#
loop_
_entity_poly.entity_id
_entity_poly.type
_entity_poly.pdbx_seq_one_letter_code
_entity_poly.pdbx_strand_id
1 'polypeptide(L)'
;MNIDKTEEITMHLLPSRRLIVTVTALLALFYGCGPTSTTSTTTSTTTSLDINVTRTYAIVDTNQTLCYNAGNGATATCTEGLDGYTLTNEPNYTTVTQNGDTATLDHVTGLAWQKTSNSTKLTPTAAAIYCSDLSYAGYSDWRLPTIKELYSLILFSGVDLSGLSGATTAGQSVDTTGYAPFIHNTYFDVLYGNTSANERIIDAQYNTATNYVSTTMNGSATMFGVNFVDGRIKGYNFTSTFYTRCVRGNSSYGTNNFTNNANGTISDSATGLMWEQNDTNSTDYNNAVAVCTASTTGDHSDWRLPNVKELQSIVDYTKSPDTTQSAAINTTYFNATSFINEEGVTDWGYYWSSTTHVDSDGLGQNGAYVSFGRALGYMTIATVSAIYDVHGAGAQRSNYKGSTQIINGATASYTPESNATYKDTYATGKYYIKGPQGDILRVNNMVRCVRNIN
;
A
#
# COMPACT_ATOMS: atom_id res chain seq x y z
N MET A 1 19.26 22.68 -53.89
CA MET A 1 19.48 21.34 -54.49
C MET A 1 18.87 20.34 -53.53
N ASN A 2 17.94 19.54 -54.01
CA ASN A 2 17.14 18.56 -53.27
C ASN A 2 17.94 17.76 -52.23
N ILE A 3 17.31 17.44 -51.10
CA ILE A 3 16.91 16.07 -50.78
C ILE A 3 15.77 16.12 -49.74
N ASP A 4 14.64 15.58 -50.20
CA ASP A 4 13.45 15.17 -49.47
C ASP A 4 13.74 13.85 -48.74
N LYS A 5 13.39 13.75 -47.45
CA LYS A 5 13.17 12.48 -46.75
C LYS A 5 12.13 12.67 -45.65
N THR A 6 10.91 12.33 -46.01
CA THR A 6 9.83 11.82 -45.17
C THR A 6 10.31 10.61 -44.36
N GLU A 7 10.11 10.63 -43.04
CA GLU A 7 10.19 9.43 -42.20
C GLU A 7 8.78 9.06 -41.71
N GLU A 8 8.40 7.83 -42.04
CA GLU A 8 7.14 7.17 -41.68
C GLU A 8 7.11 6.84 -40.17
N ILE A 9 6.02 7.24 -39.52
CA ILE A 9 5.69 6.81 -38.16
C ILE A 9 4.98 5.47 -38.26
N THR A 10 5.70 4.38 -37.96
CA THR A 10 5.11 3.04 -37.83
C THR A 10 4.42 2.91 -36.47
N MET A 11 3.09 3.06 -36.46
CA MET A 11 2.25 2.85 -35.29
C MET A 11 1.97 1.34 -35.13
N HIS A 12 2.53 0.69 -34.10
CA HIS A 12 2.19 -0.69 -33.75
C HIS A 12 0.80 -0.76 -33.09
N LEU A 13 -0.18 -1.18 -33.88
CA LEU A 13 -1.52 -1.53 -33.42
C LEU A 13 -1.50 -2.94 -32.82
N LEU A 14 -1.87 -3.06 -31.53
CA LEU A 14 -2.15 -4.33 -30.87
C LEU A 14 -3.41 -5.00 -31.48
N PRO A 15 -3.44 -6.32 -31.67
CA PRO A 15 -4.56 -6.99 -32.31
C PRO A 15 -5.77 -7.11 -31.37
N SER A 16 -6.90 -6.54 -31.81
CA SER A 16 -8.20 -6.73 -31.18
C SER A 16 -8.70 -8.17 -31.40
N ARG A 17 -8.93 -8.90 -30.30
CA ARG A 17 -9.61 -10.21 -30.36
C ARG A 17 -11.11 -9.99 -30.54
N ARG A 18 -11.62 -10.39 -31.71
CA ARG A 18 -13.06 -10.45 -32.01
C ARG A 18 -13.69 -11.65 -31.31
N LEU A 19 -14.67 -11.39 -30.45
CA LEU A 19 -15.53 -12.39 -29.84
C LEU A 19 -16.56 -12.86 -30.89
N ILE A 20 -16.50 -14.14 -31.28
CA ILE A 20 -17.52 -14.78 -32.11
C ILE A 20 -18.63 -15.26 -31.18
N VAL A 21 -19.80 -14.61 -31.22
CA VAL A 21 -21.01 -15.09 -30.56
C VAL A 21 -21.84 -15.83 -31.59
N THR A 22 -21.94 -17.15 -31.45
CA THR A 22 -22.87 -17.99 -32.22
C THR A 22 -24.26 -17.90 -31.58
N VAL A 23 -25.17 -17.20 -32.24
CA VAL A 23 -26.60 -17.17 -31.88
C VAL A 23 -27.31 -18.35 -32.53
N THR A 24 -27.81 -19.28 -31.72
CA THR A 24 -28.75 -20.32 -32.17
C THR A 24 -30.18 -19.78 -32.05
N ALA A 25 -30.87 -19.68 -33.18
CA ALA A 25 -32.27 -19.27 -33.25
C ALA A 25 -33.18 -20.46 -32.88
N LEU A 26 -34.08 -20.26 -31.92
CA LEU A 26 -35.18 -21.17 -31.64
C LEU A 26 -36.50 -20.54 -32.14
N LEU A 27 -37.20 -21.28 -33.00
CA LEU A 27 -38.44 -20.91 -33.67
C LEU A 27 -39.61 -21.65 -33.01
N ALA A 28 -40.66 -20.94 -32.60
CA ALA A 28 -42.07 -21.37 -32.40
C ALA A 28 -42.75 -20.39 -31.42
N LEU A 29 -44.03 -20.02 -31.46
CA LEU A 29 -45.19 -20.28 -32.32
C LEU A 29 -46.21 -19.20 -31.90
N PHE A 30 -46.85 -18.52 -32.85
CA PHE A 30 -47.89 -17.53 -32.59
C PHE A 30 -49.21 -18.18 -32.18
N TYR A 31 -49.87 -17.69 -31.12
CA TYR A 31 -51.34 -17.68 -30.99
C TYR A 31 -51.82 -16.66 -29.93
N GLY A 32 -52.86 -15.89 -30.28
CA GLY A 32 -53.80 -15.30 -29.31
C GLY A 32 -53.77 -13.78 -29.14
N CYS A 33 -54.75 -13.10 -29.74
CA CYS A 33 -55.01 -11.66 -29.63
C CYS A 33 -55.95 -11.36 -28.43
N GLY A 34 -55.67 -10.28 -27.69
CA GLY A 34 -56.59 -9.66 -26.73
C GLY A 34 -56.03 -8.30 -26.25
N PRO A 35 -56.82 -7.22 -26.17
CA PRO A 35 -56.31 -5.90 -25.78
C PRO A 35 -56.35 -5.75 -24.26
N THR A 36 -55.19 -5.67 -23.61
CA THR A 36 -55.09 -5.30 -22.20
C THR A 36 -54.19 -4.09 -22.04
N SER A 37 -54.78 -3.04 -21.46
CA SER A 37 -54.16 -1.78 -21.07
C SER A 37 -52.85 -1.98 -20.30
N THR A 38 -51.74 -1.53 -20.86
CA THR A 38 -50.45 -1.49 -20.17
C THR A 38 -50.40 -0.26 -19.26
N THR A 39 -50.70 -0.44 -17.98
CA THR A 39 -50.18 0.42 -16.92
C THR A 39 -48.67 0.17 -16.81
N SER A 40 -47.87 1.19 -17.10
CA SER A 40 -46.42 1.16 -16.91
C SER A 40 -46.11 1.15 -15.42
N THR A 41 -45.81 -0.01 -14.86
CA THR A 41 -45.23 -0.13 -13.53
C THR A 41 -43.72 0.12 -13.66
N THR A 42 -43.28 1.33 -13.31
CA THR A 42 -41.85 1.63 -13.10
C THR A 42 -41.37 0.78 -11.93
N THR A 43 -40.73 -0.34 -12.24
CA THR A 43 -40.06 -1.17 -11.25
C THR A 43 -38.71 -0.51 -10.98
N SER A 44 -38.62 0.29 -9.93
CA SER A 44 -37.33 0.75 -9.41
C SER A 44 -36.58 -0.45 -8.87
N THR A 45 -35.73 -1.06 -9.68
CA THR A 45 -34.75 -2.05 -9.22
C THR A 45 -33.70 -1.33 -8.39
N THR A 46 -33.92 -1.24 -7.08
CA THR A 46 -32.83 -1.06 -6.12
C THR A 46 -31.98 -2.33 -6.17
N THR A 47 -30.89 -2.31 -6.93
CA THR A 47 -29.84 -3.32 -6.83
C THR A 47 -29.24 -3.24 -5.43
N SER A 48 -29.68 -4.11 -4.52
CA SER A 48 -29.01 -4.26 -3.23
C SER A 48 -27.66 -4.92 -3.45
N LEU A 49 -26.64 -4.38 -2.79
CA LEU A 49 -25.25 -4.82 -2.86
C LEU A 49 -24.99 -5.97 -1.89
N ASP A 50 -25.83 -7.00 -1.90
CA ASP A 50 -25.65 -8.11 -0.96
C ASP A 50 -24.77 -9.19 -1.60
N ILE A 51 -23.50 -9.20 -1.19
CA ILE A 51 -22.48 -10.17 -1.61
C ILE A 51 -22.60 -11.44 -0.75
N ASN A 52 -22.73 -12.60 -1.37
CA ASN A 52 -22.51 -13.90 -0.72
C ASN A 52 -21.01 -14.04 -0.43
N VAL A 53 -20.58 -13.86 0.83
CA VAL A 53 -19.14 -13.86 1.17
C VAL A 53 -18.75 -15.14 1.92
N THR A 54 -17.81 -15.90 1.36
CA THR A 54 -17.10 -17.02 2.02
C THR A 54 -15.91 -16.55 2.90
N ARG A 55 -15.57 -15.26 2.85
CA ARG A 55 -14.49 -14.59 3.62
C ARG A 55 -15.03 -13.34 4.31
N THR A 56 -14.41 -12.88 5.40
CA THR A 56 -14.83 -11.63 6.04
C THR A 56 -14.35 -10.40 5.23
N TYR A 57 -13.17 -10.48 4.61
CA TYR A 57 -12.73 -9.52 3.59
C TYR A 57 -11.66 -10.11 2.66
N ALA A 58 -11.61 -9.66 1.42
CA ALA A 58 -10.52 -9.98 0.49
C ALA A 58 -9.49 -8.84 0.49
N ILE A 59 -8.21 -9.20 0.38
CA ILE A 59 -7.14 -8.22 0.17
C ILE A 59 -7.02 -8.01 -1.34
N VAL A 60 -7.29 -6.79 -1.78
CA VAL A 60 -7.08 -6.38 -3.17
C VAL A 60 -5.59 -6.40 -3.51
N ASP A 61 -5.24 -6.90 -4.69
CA ASP A 61 -3.87 -7.00 -5.13
C ASP A 61 -3.22 -5.61 -5.30
N THR A 62 -1.89 -5.58 -5.36
CA THR A 62 -1.11 -4.36 -5.53
C THR A 62 -1.19 -3.80 -6.95
N ASN A 63 -1.71 -4.57 -7.91
CA ASN A 63 -1.71 -4.29 -9.35
C ASN A 63 -0.30 -4.14 -9.96
N GLN A 64 0.75 -4.58 -9.27
CA GLN A 64 2.07 -4.69 -9.86
C GLN A 64 2.09 -5.85 -10.86
N THR A 65 2.25 -5.56 -12.15
CA THR A 65 2.29 -6.58 -13.23
C THR A 65 3.69 -6.79 -13.79
N LEU A 66 4.64 -5.95 -13.40
CA LEU A 66 6.05 -6.02 -13.78
C LEU A 66 6.88 -6.50 -12.59
N CYS A 67 7.95 -7.23 -12.89
CA CYS A 67 8.96 -7.60 -11.92
C CYS A 67 10.27 -6.88 -12.24
N TYR A 68 11.14 -6.76 -11.25
CA TYR A 68 12.33 -5.91 -11.35
C TYR A 68 13.54 -6.62 -10.75
N ASN A 69 14.66 -6.53 -11.47
CA ASN A 69 15.93 -7.07 -11.00
C ASN A 69 16.38 -6.32 -9.75
N ALA A 70 16.70 -7.06 -8.68
CA ALA A 70 17.09 -6.46 -7.40
C ALA A 70 18.38 -5.63 -7.46
N GLY A 71 19.32 -5.93 -8.36
CA GLY A 71 20.62 -5.26 -8.41
C GLY A 71 20.65 -3.94 -9.19
N ASN A 72 19.82 -3.80 -10.23
CA ASN A 72 19.80 -2.60 -11.08
C ASN A 72 18.42 -1.95 -11.24
N GLY A 73 17.36 -2.59 -10.75
CA GLY A 73 15.98 -2.10 -10.84
C GLY A 73 15.37 -2.15 -12.24
N ALA A 74 16.05 -2.69 -13.25
CA ALA A 74 15.46 -2.84 -14.58
C ALA A 74 14.32 -3.86 -14.54
N THR A 75 13.31 -3.66 -15.40
CA THR A 75 12.24 -4.63 -15.61
C THR A 75 12.83 -6.00 -15.98
N ALA A 76 12.28 -7.04 -15.39
CA ALA A 76 12.70 -8.42 -15.54
C ALA A 76 11.48 -9.35 -15.70
N THR A 77 11.73 -10.57 -16.12
CA THR A 77 10.69 -11.62 -16.15
C THR A 77 10.25 -11.93 -14.72
N CYS A 78 8.94 -12.02 -14.51
CA CYS A 78 8.39 -12.44 -13.22
C CYS A 78 8.67 -13.92 -12.97
N THR A 79 9.22 -14.20 -11.80
CA THR A 79 9.43 -15.53 -11.26
C THR A 79 8.54 -15.75 -10.05
N GLU A 80 8.28 -17.01 -9.71
CA GLU A 80 7.52 -17.39 -8.53
C GLU A 80 8.01 -16.66 -7.26
N GLY A 81 7.05 -16.25 -6.42
CA GLY A 81 7.31 -15.50 -5.19
C GLY A 81 7.44 -13.98 -5.35
N LEU A 82 7.50 -13.45 -6.58
CA LEU A 82 7.43 -12.00 -6.84
C LEU A 82 5.97 -11.55 -7.05
N ASP A 83 5.66 -10.31 -6.67
CA ASP A 83 4.29 -9.79 -6.67
C ASP A 83 3.62 -9.86 -8.06
N GLY A 84 4.35 -9.46 -9.11
CA GLY A 84 3.85 -9.50 -10.48
C GLY A 84 3.72 -10.90 -11.11
N TYR A 85 4.00 -11.97 -10.37
CA TYR A 85 3.89 -13.33 -10.89
C TYR A 85 2.44 -13.84 -10.94
N THR A 86 1.64 -13.56 -9.92
CA THR A 86 0.24 -14.03 -9.82
C THR A 86 -0.68 -12.92 -9.32
N LEU A 87 -1.78 -12.71 -10.02
CA LEU A 87 -2.86 -11.82 -9.62
C LEU A 87 -4.11 -12.66 -9.34
N THR A 88 -4.75 -12.43 -8.20
CA THR A 88 -5.89 -13.21 -7.71
C THR A 88 -7.10 -12.34 -7.36
N ASN A 89 -6.87 -11.14 -6.84
CA ASN A 89 -7.88 -10.18 -6.41
C ASN A 89 -7.61 -8.81 -7.04
N GLU A 90 -7.56 -8.76 -8.37
CA GLU A 90 -7.27 -7.50 -9.09
C GLU A 90 -8.27 -6.39 -8.73
N PRO A 91 -7.82 -5.11 -8.67
CA PRO A 91 -8.70 -3.99 -8.39
C PRO A 91 -9.89 -3.95 -9.36
N ASN A 92 -11.09 -3.95 -8.81
CA ASN A 92 -12.32 -3.98 -9.59
C ASN A 92 -13.31 -2.96 -9.04
N TYR A 93 -13.60 -1.92 -9.82
CA TYR A 93 -14.41 -0.80 -9.39
C TYR A 93 -15.57 -0.52 -10.34
N THR A 94 -16.66 -0.02 -9.78
CA THR A 94 -17.74 0.65 -10.54
C THR A 94 -18.08 1.98 -9.90
N THR A 95 -18.74 2.86 -10.66
CA THR A 95 -19.19 4.16 -10.14
C THR A 95 -20.71 4.23 -10.12
N VAL A 96 -21.25 4.86 -9.08
CA VAL A 96 -22.68 5.17 -8.94
C VAL A 96 -22.83 6.68 -8.77
N THR A 97 -23.59 7.31 -9.65
CA THR A 97 -23.90 8.74 -9.58
C THR A 97 -25.33 8.94 -9.09
N GLN A 98 -25.49 9.71 -8.02
CA GLN A 98 -26.80 10.05 -7.45
C GLN A 98 -26.76 11.44 -6.85
N ASN A 99 -27.82 12.23 -7.06
CA ASN A 99 -27.94 13.61 -6.56
C ASN A 99 -26.78 14.54 -6.99
N GLY A 100 -26.14 14.26 -8.14
CA GLY A 100 -25.01 15.04 -8.67
C GLY A 100 -23.63 14.59 -8.18
N ASP A 101 -23.58 13.72 -7.17
CA ASP A 101 -22.35 13.16 -6.61
C ASP A 101 -22.08 11.76 -7.14
N THR A 102 -20.81 11.34 -7.15
CA THR A 102 -20.40 10.01 -7.65
C THR A 102 -19.61 9.24 -6.60
N ALA A 103 -20.13 8.10 -6.17
CA ALA A 103 -19.40 7.14 -5.35
C ALA A 103 -18.71 6.08 -6.22
N THR A 104 -17.60 5.55 -5.73
CA THR A 104 -16.88 4.42 -6.34
C THR A 104 -17.05 3.20 -5.43
N LEU A 105 -17.62 2.11 -5.95
CA LEU A 105 -17.72 0.82 -5.27
C LEU A 105 -16.51 -0.04 -5.64
N ASP A 106 -15.84 -0.59 -4.64
CA ASP A 106 -14.80 -1.60 -4.78
C ASP A 106 -15.40 -3.00 -4.57
N HIS A 107 -15.42 -3.80 -5.63
CA HIS A 107 -16.01 -5.13 -5.64
C HIS A 107 -15.16 -6.18 -4.93
N VAL A 108 -13.89 -5.90 -4.64
CA VAL A 108 -13.01 -6.81 -3.90
C VAL A 108 -13.19 -6.61 -2.41
N THR A 109 -13.16 -5.36 -1.95
CA THR A 109 -13.18 -5.05 -0.51
C THR A 109 -14.60 -4.94 0.05
N GLY A 110 -15.60 -4.69 -0.81
CA GLY A 110 -16.97 -4.39 -0.40
C GLY A 110 -17.10 -2.98 0.21
N LEU A 111 -16.10 -2.11 -0.01
CA LEU A 111 -16.10 -0.73 0.43
C LEU A 111 -16.60 0.17 -0.71
N ALA A 112 -17.32 1.23 -0.35
CA ALA A 112 -17.64 2.32 -1.28
C ALA A 112 -17.01 3.63 -0.80
N TRP A 113 -16.58 4.44 -1.76
CA TRP A 113 -15.71 5.59 -1.54
C TRP A 113 -16.28 6.83 -2.20
N GLN A 114 -16.02 8.01 -1.65
CA GLN A 114 -16.16 9.24 -2.44
C GLN A 114 -15.23 9.14 -3.66
N LYS A 115 -15.72 9.44 -4.87
CA LYS A 115 -14.87 9.51 -6.07
C LYS A 115 -13.96 10.74 -6.05
N THR A 116 -14.50 11.87 -5.61
CA THR A 116 -13.77 13.13 -5.46
C THR A 116 -13.55 13.41 -3.99
N SER A 117 -12.31 13.70 -3.61
CA SER A 117 -11.94 14.00 -2.23
C SER A 117 -12.41 15.38 -1.81
N ASN A 118 -12.40 15.66 -0.50
CA ASN A 118 -12.60 17.02 -0.01
C ASN A 118 -11.48 17.93 -0.55
N SER A 119 -11.87 19.02 -1.23
CA SER A 119 -10.93 20.00 -1.80
C SER A 119 -10.16 20.78 -0.74
N THR A 120 -10.65 20.82 0.49
CA THR A 120 -10.02 21.47 1.64
C THR A 120 -9.35 20.43 2.52
N LYS A 121 -8.07 20.66 2.83
CA LYS A 121 -7.34 19.83 3.80
C LYS A 121 -7.88 20.07 5.21
N LEU A 122 -8.08 18.99 5.95
CA LEU A 122 -8.65 18.98 7.30
C LEU A 122 -7.68 18.34 8.30
N THR A 123 -7.75 18.74 9.56
CA THR A 123 -7.11 17.97 10.64
C THR A 123 -7.81 16.61 10.78
N PRO A 124 -7.15 15.57 11.33
CA PRO A 124 -7.77 14.26 11.54
C PRO A 124 -9.11 14.33 12.29
N THR A 125 -9.20 15.15 13.35
CA THR A 125 -10.46 15.36 14.09
C THR A 125 -11.55 15.99 13.22
N ALA A 126 -11.22 17.03 12.45
CA ALA A 126 -12.19 17.67 11.55
C ALA A 126 -12.60 16.76 10.40
N ALA A 127 -11.69 15.91 9.91
CA ALA A 127 -11.95 14.92 8.88
C ALA A 127 -12.94 13.83 9.35
N ALA A 128 -12.81 13.38 10.60
CA ALA A 128 -13.75 12.44 11.20
C ALA A 128 -15.18 13.01 11.25
N ILE A 129 -15.32 14.26 11.70
CA ILE A 129 -16.60 14.98 11.74
C ILE A 129 -17.15 15.20 10.32
N TYR A 130 -16.31 15.66 9.39
CA TYR A 130 -16.69 15.85 8.00
C TYR A 130 -17.29 14.57 7.40
N CYS A 131 -16.64 13.42 7.61
CA CYS A 131 -17.14 12.17 7.08
C CYS A 131 -18.42 11.68 7.76
N SER A 132 -18.58 11.85 9.07
CA SER A 132 -19.80 11.42 9.77
C SER A 132 -21.03 12.25 9.39
N ASP A 133 -20.83 13.52 9.05
CA ASP A 133 -21.90 14.44 8.68
C ASP A 133 -22.19 14.44 7.17
N LEU A 134 -21.39 13.72 6.38
CA LEU A 134 -21.46 13.73 4.93
C LEU A 134 -22.73 13.02 4.45
N SER A 135 -23.53 13.75 3.66
CA SER A 135 -24.54 13.16 2.77
C SER A 135 -24.04 13.27 1.33
N TYR A 136 -23.68 12.14 0.72
CA TYR A 136 -23.02 12.09 -0.58
C TYR A 136 -23.48 10.90 -1.40
N ALA A 137 -23.75 11.13 -2.68
CA ALA A 137 -24.22 10.13 -3.64
C ALA A 137 -25.43 9.31 -3.14
N GLY A 138 -26.35 9.96 -2.41
CA GLY A 138 -27.57 9.32 -1.86
C GLY A 138 -27.38 8.56 -0.54
N TYR A 139 -26.19 8.60 0.06
CA TYR A 139 -25.85 7.89 1.31
C TYR A 139 -25.43 8.85 2.42
N SER A 140 -25.66 8.46 3.67
CA SER A 140 -25.37 9.26 4.89
C SER A 140 -24.63 8.47 5.98
N ASP A 141 -24.12 7.29 5.66
CA ASP A 141 -23.40 6.35 6.54
C ASP A 141 -21.88 6.38 6.25
N TRP A 142 -21.38 7.54 5.84
CA TRP A 142 -19.98 7.76 5.54
C TRP A 142 -19.14 7.87 6.82
N ARG A 143 -17.87 7.48 6.73
CA ARG A 143 -16.90 7.57 7.83
C ARG A 143 -15.49 7.81 7.31
N LEU A 144 -14.62 8.27 8.20
CA LEU A 144 -13.19 8.34 7.92
C LEU A 144 -12.62 6.91 7.81
N PRO A 145 -11.85 6.58 6.78
CA PRO A 145 -11.31 5.24 6.60
C PRO A 145 -10.23 4.95 7.63
N THR A 146 -10.09 3.69 8.04
CA THR A 146 -8.88 3.20 8.70
C THR A 146 -7.71 3.17 7.72
N ILE A 147 -6.48 3.04 8.23
CA ILE A 147 -5.31 2.92 7.36
C ILE A 147 -5.35 1.66 6.49
N LYS A 148 -5.86 0.53 7.00
CA LYS A 148 -6.03 -0.72 6.22
C LYS A 148 -6.98 -0.48 5.03
N GLU A 149 -8.09 0.22 5.26
CA GLU A 149 -9.04 0.53 4.20
C GLU A 149 -8.46 1.49 3.18
N LEU A 150 -7.86 2.61 3.60
CA LEU A 150 -7.33 3.58 2.65
C LEU A 150 -6.14 3.01 1.85
N TYR A 151 -5.31 2.19 2.49
CA TYR A 151 -4.19 1.52 1.84
C TYR A 151 -4.65 0.47 0.82
N SER A 152 -5.88 -0.06 0.92
CA SER A 152 -6.41 -0.96 -0.11
C SER A 152 -6.45 -0.32 -1.50
N LEU A 153 -6.61 1.01 -1.58
CA LEU A 153 -6.66 1.75 -2.84
C LEU A 153 -5.29 1.94 -3.50
N ILE A 154 -4.18 1.67 -2.81
CA ILE A 154 -2.84 1.92 -3.34
C ILE A 154 -2.52 0.96 -4.49
N LEU A 155 -1.98 1.44 -5.61
CA LEU A 155 -1.58 0.63 -6.75
C LEU A 155 -0.07 0.74 -6.97
N PHE A 156 0.68 -0.35 -6.79
CA PHE A 156 2.13 -0.42 -7.02
C PHE A 156 2.52 -0.62 -8.50
N SER A 157 1.57 -0.41 -9.40
CA SER A 157 1.83 -0.03 -10.80
C SER A 157 2.16 1.46 -10.97
N GLY A 158 1.90 2.28 -9.95
CA GLY A 158 2.31 3.69 -9.88
C GLY A 158 3.80 3.87 -9.58
N VAL A 159 4.28 5.12 -9.71
CA VAL A 159 5.69 5.49 -9.51
C VAL A 159 5.86 6.64 -8.53
N ASP A 160 6.95 6.64 -7.76
CA ASP A 160 7.27 7.67 -6.77
C ASP A 160 7.77 8.95 -7.43
N LEU A 161 6.95 9.99 -7.36
CA LEU A 161 7.23 11.29 -7.96
C LEU A 161 8.19 12.15 -7.13
N SER A 162 8.58 11.73 -5.92
CA SER A 162 9.48 12.50 -5.07
C SER A 162 10.88 12.69 -5.67
N GLY A 163 11.28 11.84 -6.63
CA GLY A 163 12.53 11.96 -7.38
C GLY A 163 12.51 12.99 -8.52
N LEU A 164 11.35 13.50 -8.92
CA LEU A 164 11.26 14.49 -10.00
C LEU A 164 11.88 15.82 -9.58
N SER A 165 12.54 16.49 -10.52
CA SER A 165 13.13 17.81 -10.28
C SER A 165 12.05 18.81 -9.82
N GLY A 166 12.22 19.33 -8.61
CA GLY A 166 11.29 20.26 -7.99
C GLY A 166 10.17 19.64 -7.17
N ALA A 167 10.03 18.30 -7.17
CA ALA A 167 8.92 17.64 -6.48
C ALA A 167 8.90 17.88 -4.97
N THR A 168 10.09 18.06 -4.39
CA THR A 168 10.29 18.34 -2.96
C THR A 168 10.51 19.82 -2.66
N THR A 169 10.40 20.70 -3.67
CA THR A 169 10.61 22.15 -3.51
C THR A 169 9.27 22.86 -3.38
N ALA A 170 9.09 23.59 -2.29
CA ALA A 170 7.87 24.35 -2.03
C ALA A 170 7.62 25.39 -3.13
N GLY A 171 6.39 25.46 -3.62
CA GLY A 171 5.99 26.44 -4.64
C GLY A 171 6.41 26.11 -6.07
N GLN A 172 7.15 25.02 -6.29
CA GLN A 172 7.60 24.63 -7.62
C GLN A 172 6.57 23.74 -8.31
N SER A 173 6.07 24.19 -9.46
CA SER A 173 5.23 23.35 -10.32
C SER A 173 6.10 22.30 -11.02
N VAL A 174 5.57 21.08 -11.13
CA VAL A 174 6.24 19.93 -11.74
C VAL A 174 5.28 19.31 -12.76
N ASP A 175 5.78 19.01 -13.95
CA ASP A 175 5.00 18.27 -14.94
C ASP A 175 4.91 16.79 -14.53
N THR A 176 3.68 16.34 -14.29
CA THR A 176 3.36 14.97 -13.90
C THR A 176 2.75 14.16 -15.05
N THR A 177 2.71 14.73 -16.26
CA THR A 177 2.18 14.07 -17.45
C THR A 177 2.96 12.80 -17.76
N GLY A 178 2.24 11.70 -17.96
CA GLY A 178 2.85 10.39 -18.31
C GLY A 178 3.26 9.55 -17.11
N TYR A 179 3.21 10.07 -15.88
CA TYR A 179 3.46 9.28 -14.68
C TYR A 179 2.18 8.68 -14.11
N ALA A 180 2.20 7.37 -13.83
CA ALA A 180 1.10 6.68 -13.19
C ALA A 180 1.09 6.98 -11.67
N PRO A 181 0.00 7.49 -11.09
CA PRO A 181 -0.11 7.67 -9.65
C PRO A 181 -0.34 6.32 -8.95
N PHE A 182 -0.13 6.27 -7.63
CA PHE A 182 -0.42 5.07 -6.84
C PHE A 182 -1.93 4.85 -6.57
N ILE A 183 -2.83 5.36 -7.42
CA ILE A 183 -4.29 5.21 -7.28
C ILE A 183 -4.95 5.15 -8.65
N HIS A 184 -6.09 4.45 -8.77
CA HIS A 184 -6.79 4.31 -10.04
C HIS A 184 -7.46 5.64 -10.48
N ASN A 185 -6.78 6.40 -11.34
CA ASN A 185 -7.21 7.76 -11.74
C ASN A 185 -8.50 7.85 -12.59
N THR A 186 -9.02 6.73 -13.11
CA THR A 186 -10.37 6.69 -13.70
C THR A 186 -11.48 6.71 -12.63
N TYR A 187 -11.24 6.10 -11.48
CA TYR A 187 -12.23 5.88 -10.43
C TYR A 187 -12.08 6.82 -9.23
N PHE A 188 -10.93 7.50 -9.13
CA PHE A 188 -10.61 8.43 -8.05
C PHE A 188 -9.91 9.67 -8.63
N ASP A 189 -10.16 10.83 -8.01
CA ASP A 189 -9.34 12.01 -8.24
C ASP A 189 -7.90 11.80 -7.73
N VAL A 190 -6.97 12.43 -8.44
CA VAL A 190 -5.55 12.47 -8.08
C VAL A 190 -5.24 13.90 -7.65
N LEU A 191 -4.77 14.05 -6.42
CA LEU A 191 -4.45 15.35 -5.83
C LEU A 191 -2.95 15.46 -5.57
N TYR A 192 -2.44 16.67 -5.73
CA TYR A 192 -1.06 17.07 -5.45
C TYR A 192 -1.09 18.26 -4.50
N GLY A 193 0.02 18.53 -3.80
CA GLY A 193 0.11 19.74 -3.02
C GLY A 193 -0.05 21.00 -3.87
N ASN A 194 -0.69 22.01 -3.30
CA ASN A 194 -0.98 23.29 -3.93
C ASN A 194 0.28 24.18 -3.97
N THR A 195 0.98 24.15 -5.10
CA THR A 195 2.19 24.95 -5.32
C THR A 195 1.93 26.45 -5.27
N SER A 196 0.72 26.91 -5.61
CA SER A 196 0.35 28.33 -5.46
C SER A 196 0.19 28.75 -3.99
N ALA A 197 -0.02 27.80 -3.08
CA ALA A 197 0.00 27.99 -1.63
C ALA A 197 1.35 27.63 -1.00
N ASN A 198 2.41 27.58 -1.80
CA ASN A 198 3.78 27.24 -1.36
C ASN A 198 3.91 25.81 -0.78
N GLU A 199 3.06 24.88 -1.21
CA GLU A 199 3.22 23.45 -0.92
C GLU A 199 4.12 22.78 -1.96
N ARG A 200 4.65 21.60 -1.63
CA ARG A 200 5.34 20.71 -2.57
C ARG A 200 4.32 19.80 -3.25
N ILE A 201 4.55 19.32 -4.47
CA ILE A 201 3.57 18.43 -5.12
C ILE A 201 3.32 17.13 -4.33
N ILE A 202 4.30 16.69 -3.54
CA ILE A 202 4.21 15.51 -2.66
C ILE A 202 3.40 15.76 -1.38
N ASP A 203 2.97 17.00 -1.10
CA ASP A 203 2.14 17.36 0.06
C ASP A 203 0.67 16.99 -0.17
N ALA A 204 0.42 15.70 -0.45
CA ALA A 204 -0.88 15.14 -0.80
C ALA A 204 -1.26 13.95 0.06
N GLN A 205 -0.94 14.04 1.36
CA GLN A 205 -1.28 13.01 2.34
C GLN A 205 -2.78 13.01 2.63
N TYR A 206 -3.30 11.84 3.01
CA TYR A 206 -4.71 11.63 3.34
C TYR A 206 -4.92 11.25 4.80
N ASN A 207 -5.98 11.80 5.39
CA ASN A 207 -6.46 11.45 6.72
C ASN A 207 -6.98 10.01 6.79
N THR A 208 -6.73 9.37 7.93
CA THR A 208 -7.34 8.09 8.34
C THR A 208 -7.77 8.16 9.80
N ALA A 209 -8.57 7.19 10.22
CA ALA A 209 -8.98 7.01 11.61
C ALA A 209 -7.94 6.23 12.45
N THR A 210 -6.79 5.86 11.88
CA THR A 210 -5.78 5.04 12.57
C THR A 210 -4.66 5.89 13.13
N ASN A 211 -4.68 6.08 14.45
CA ASN A 211 -3.65 6.82 15.17
C ASN A 211 -2.46 5.93 15.50
N TYR A 212 -1.26 6.51 15.51
CA TYR A 212 -0.12 5.85 16.13
C TYR A 212 -0.27 5.91 17.65
N VAL A 213 -0.04 4.79 18.32
CA VAL A 213 -0.19 4.68 19.77
C VAL A 213 0.97 5.29 20.56
N SER A 214 2.07 5.65 19.89
CA SER A 214 3.21 6.37 20.45
C SER A 214 3.40 7.71 19.71
N THR A 215 4.55 8.34 19.91
CA THR A 215 4.94 9.58 19.23
C THR A 215 6.00 9.33 18.18
N THR A 216 6.01 10.13 17.12
CA THR A 216 7.13 10.19 16.17
C THR A 216 8.08 11.34 16.52
N MET A 217 8.97 11.71 15.59
CA MET A 217 9.85 12.88 15.66
C MET A 217 9.17 14.12 16.27
N ASN A 218 9.92 14.89 17.06
CA ASN A 218 9.45 15.99 17.93
C ASN A 218 8.50 15.59 19.07
N GLY A 219 8.38 14.30 19.40
CA GLY A 219 7.38 13.84 20.37
C GLY A 219 5.95 14.08 19.87
N SER A 220 5.75 14.09 18.56
CA SER A 220 4.46 14.42 17.94
C SER A 220 3.51 13.24 18.03
N ALA A 221 2.30 13.46 18.54
CA ALA A 221 1.19 12.54 18.30
C ALA A 221 0.88 12.51 16.80
N THR A 222 0.72 11.31 16.23
CA THR A 222 0.51 11.15 14.80
C THR A 222 -0.63 10.21 14.45
N MET A 223 -1.14 10.40 13.23
CA MET A 223 -2.05 9.50 12.54
C MET A 223 -1.30 8.85 11.37
N PHE A 224 -1.50 7.56 11.16
CA PHE A 224 -1.02 6.92 9.93
C PHE A 224 -1.83 7.42 8.74
N GLY A 225 -1.16 7.98 7.74
CA GLY A 225 -1.80 8.42 6.50
C GLY A 225 -1.19 7.73 5.29
N VAL A 226 -1.92 7.79 4.17
CA VAL A 226 -1.42 7.36 2.84
C VAL A 226 -1.07 8.58 2.02
N ASN A 227 0.00 8.50 1.23
CA ASN A 227 0.31 9.47 0.19
C ASN A 227 0.33 8.78 -1.18
N PHE A 228 -0.66 9.06 -2.03
CA PHE A 228 -0.77 8.45 -3.36
C PHE A 228 0.21 9.05 -4.40
N VAL A 229 0.96 10.10 -4.03
CA VAL A 229 2.01 10.68 -4.88
C VAL A 229 3.35 9.97 -4.69
N ASP A 230 3.63 9.50 -3.46
CA ASP A 230 4.91 8.86 -3.12
C ASP A 230 4.77 7.38 -2.71
N GLY A 231 3.55 6.88 -2.59
CA GLY A 231 3.24 5.46 -2.43
C GLY A 231 3.55 4.87 -1.06
N ARG A 232 3.33 5.61 0.05
CA ARG A 232 3.75 5.19 1.40
C ARG A 232 2.69 5.39 2.48
N ILE A 233 2.86 4.62 3.57
CA ILE A 233 2.22 4.88 4.87
C ILE A 233 3.24 5.53 5.81
N LYS A 234 2.87 6.66 6.44
CA LYS A 234 3.71 7.35 7.43
C LYS A 234 2.88 7.89 8.58
N GLY A 235 3.51 8.08 9.74
CA GLY A 235 2.96 8.89 10.82
C GLY A 235 2.99 10.38 10.44
N TYR A 236 1.83 11.02 10.46
CA TYR A 236 1.67 12.44 10.20
C TYR A 236 1.11 13.17 11.42
N ASN A 237 1.62 14.37 11.69
CA ASN A 237 1.27 15.14 12.89
C ASN A 237 -0.24 15.38 12.98
N PHE A 238 -0.82 15.01 14.14
CA PHE A 238 -2.25 15.07 14.38
C PHE A 238 -2.84 16.50 14.34
N THR A 239 -2.00 17.53 14.45
CA THR A 239 -2.42 18.94 14.38
C THR A 239 -2.32 19.55 12.98
N SER A 240 -1.71 18.85 12.02
CA SER A 240 -1.60 19.29 10.63
C SER A 240 -2.86 18.96 9.82
N THR A 241 -2.97 19.50 8.61
CA THR A 241 -4.11 19.30 7.73
C THR A 241 -3.76 18.46 6.50
N PHE A 242 -4.68 17.57 6.11
CA PHE A 242 -4.49 16.58 5.05
C PHE A 242 -5.77 16.42 4.21
N TYR A 243 -5.63 15.84 3.01
CA TYR A 243 -6.81 15.52 2.18
C TYR A 243 -7.69 14.48 2.88
N THR A 244 -8.98 14.49 2.57
CA THR A 244 -9.95 13.58 3.19
C THR A 244 -10.80 12.93 2.12
N ARG A 245 -10.87 11.60 2.16
CA ARG A 245 -11.78 10.78 1.35
C ARG A 245 -12.55 9.86 2.28
N CYS A 246 -13.87 9.97 2.30
CA CYS A 246 -14.70 9.16 3.16
C CYS A 246 -15.02 7.81 2.51
N VAL A 247 -15.26 6.81 3.36
CA VAL A 247 -15.60 5.44 3.00
C VAL A 247 -16.91 5.03 3.68
N ARG A 248 -17.58 4.02 3.12
CA ARG A 248 -18.74 3.33 3.70
C ARG A 248 -18.71 1.85 3.29
N GLY A 249 -19.62 1.04 3.82
CA GLY A 249 -19.69 -0.40 3.51
C GLY A 249 -18.91 -1.26 4.50
N ASN A 250 -18.29 -2.34 4.02
CA ASN A 250 -17.70 -3.44 4.82
C ASN A 250 -16.95 -2.96 6.08
N SER A 251 -17.62 -2.96 7.23
CA SER A 251 -17.05 -2.53 8.51
C SER A 251 -16.09 -3.56 9.12
N SER A 252 -16.04 -4.77 8.57
CA SER A 252 -15.15 -5.83 9.02
C SER A 252 -13.82 -5.86 8.27
N TYR A 253 -13.64 -5.01 7.25
CA TYR A 253 -12.39 -4.94 6.49
C TYR A 253 -11.20 -4.63 7.40
N GLY A 254 -10.17 -5.48 7.35
CA GLY A 254 -8.96 -5.33 8.16
C GLY A 254 -9.03 -5.94 9.57
N THR A 255 -10.13 -6.61 9.93
CA THR A 255 -10.26 -7.39 11.17
C THR A 255 -9.95 -8.87 10.88
N ASN A 256 -8.78 -9.33 11.33
CA ASN A 256 -8.34 -10.71 11.13
C ASN A 256 -9.10 -11.71 12.03
N ASN A 257 -9.15 -12.98 11.62
CA ASN A 257 -9.68 -14.09 12.42
C ASN A 257 -8.68 -15.25 12.41
N PHE A 258 -7.68 -15.14 13.29
CA PHE A 258 -6.55 -16.05 13.37
C PHE A 258 -6.88 -17.35 14.11
N THR A 259 -6.31 -18.46 13.64
CA THR A 259 -6.30 -19.77 14.29
C THR A 259 -4.88 -20.33 14.23
N ASN A 260 -4.34 -20.74 15.38
CA ASN A 260 -3.06 -21.45 15.43
C ASN A 260 -3.30 -22.93 15.10
N ASN A 261 -2.67 -23.44 14.05
CA ASN A 261 -2.84 -24.82 13.59
C ASN A 261 -1.96 -25.83 14.33
N ALA A 262 -1.19 -25.38 15.35
CA ALA A 262 -0.30 -26.19 16.17
C ALA A 262 0.81 -26.94 15.40
N ASN A 263 1.13 -26.49 14.18
CA ASN A 263 2.16 -27.05 13.31
C ASN A 263 3.16 -25.97 12.79
N GLY A 264 3.23 -24.83 13.47
CA GLY A 264 4.04 -23.68 13.05
C GLY A 264 3.36 -22.75 12.04
N THR A 265 2.07 -22.95 11.75
CA THR A 265 1.29 -22.08 10.86
C THR A 265 0.10 -21.44 11.57
N ILE A 266 -0.29 -20.25 11.10
CA ILE A 266 -1.44 -19.47 11.56
C ILE A 266 -2.37 -19.23 10.38
N SER A 267 -3.60 -19.74 10.45
CA SER A 267 -4.63 -19.45 9.45
C SER A 267 -5.39 -18.19 9.80
N ASP A 268 -5.60 -17.31 8.84
CA ASP A 268 -6.52 -16.17 8.93
C ASP A 268 -7.75 -16.43 8.07
N SER A 269 -8.83 -16.88 8.69
CA SER A 269 -10.08 -17.16 7.98
C SER A 269 -10.78 -15.90 7.48
N ALA A 270 -10.42 -14.71 7.99
CA ALA A 270 -10.98 -13.46 7.50
C ALA A 270 -10.50 -13.16 6.07
N THR A 271 -9.21 -13.41 5.78
CA THR A 271 -8.56 -13.13 4.50
C THR A 271 -8.43 -14.35 3.59
N GLY A 272 -8.49 -15.56 4.16
CA GLY A 272 -8.22 -16.81 3.46
C GLY A 272 -6.72 -17.12 3.32
N LEU A 273 -5.86 -16.40 4.04
CA LEU A 273 -4.41 -16.58 4.04
C LEU A 273 -3.95 -17.45 5.20
N MET A 274 -2.84 -18.15 5.01
CA MET A 274 -2.12 -18.86 6.06
C MET A 274 -0.69 -18.32 6.12
N TRP A 275 -0.19 -18.13 7.33
CA TRP A 275 1.06 -17.48 7.62
C TRP A 275 1.97 -18.42 8.40
N GLU A 276 3.29 -18.31 8.20
CA GLU A 276 4.23 -18.89 9.14
C GLU A 276 4.13 -18.18 10.50
N GLN A 277 4.17 -18.95 11.58
CA GLN A 277 4.10 -18.42 12.95
C GLN A 277 5.38 -17.71 13.36
N ASN A 278 6.53 -18.21 12.93
CA ASN A 278 7.84 -17.61 13.18
C ASN A 278 8.25 -16.72 12.02
N ASP A 279 9.04 -15.69 12.30
CA ASP A 279 9.75 -14.94 11.28
C ASP A 279 11.15 -15.51 11.06
N THR A 280 11.76 -15.12 9.94
CA THR A 280 13.12 -15.53 9.57
C THR A 280 13.91 -14.32 9.12
N ASN A 281 15.22 -14.28 9.42
CA ASN A 281 16.12 -13.25 8.89
C ASN A 281 16.38 -13.49 7.40
N SER A 282 16.42 -12.42 6.60
CA SER A 282 16.99 -12.48 5.25
C SER A 282 18.32 -11.73 5.19
N THR A 283 19.16 -12.06 4.22
CA THR A 283 20.42 -11.32 3.94
C THR A 283 20.25 -10.21 2.92
N ASP A 284 19.21 -10.30 2.08
CA ASP A 284 18.81 -9.31 1.08
C ASP A 284 17.42 -9.65 0.53
N TYR A 285 16.91 -8.82 -0.39
CA TYR A 285 15.61 -9.01 -1.01
C TYR A 285 15.47 -10.34 -1.78
N ASN A 286 16.48 -10.76 -2.53
CA ASN A 286 16.41 -12.02 -3.30
C ASN A 286 16.41 -13.22 -2.35
N ASN A 287 17.20 -13.15 -1.29
CA ASN A 287 17.20 -14.15 -0.24
C ASN A 287 15.84 -14.22 0.46
N ALA A 288 15.15 -13.09 0.68
CA ALA A 288 13.80 -13.10 1.25
C ALA A 288 12.79 -13.89 0.39
N VAL A 289 12.83 -13.71 -0.94
CA VAL A 289 12.01 -14.48 -1.88
C VAL A 289 12.38 -15.97 -1.84
N ALA A 290 13.68 -16.28 -1.84
CA ALA A 290 14.18 -17.65 -1.80
C ALA A 290 13.82 -18.39 -0.50
N VAL A 291 13.90 -17.72 0.65
CA VAL A 291 13.54 -18.29 1.96
C VAL A 291 12.08 -18.76 1.95
N CYS A 292 11.16 -17.93 1.44
CA CYS A 292 9.76 -18.32 1.41
C CYS A 292 9.46 -19.42 0.38
N THR A 293 9.97 -19.31 -0.84
CA THR A 293 9.73 -20.31 -1.88
C THR A 293 10.34 -21.67 -1.58
N ALA A 294 11.36 -21.73 -0.70
CA ALA A 294 11.95 -22.97 -0.23
C ALA A 294 11.31 -23.53 1.06
N SER A 295 10.39 -22.81 1.69
CA SER A 295 9.80 -23.24 2.96
C SER A 295 8.93 -24.48 2.80
N THR A 296 8.96 -25.33 3.82
CA THR A 296 8.14 -26.55 3.94
C THR A 296 7.29 -26.56 5.22
N THR A 297 7.15 -25.40 5.89
CA THR A 297 6.48 -25.28 7.20
C THR A 297 5.07 -25.84 7.15
N GLY A 298 4.70 -26.66 8.15
CA GLY A 298 3.36 -27.23 8.27
C GLY A 298 2.97 -28.22 7.17
N ASP A 299 3.95 -28.91 6.55
CA ASP A 299 3.76 -29.84 5.42
C ASP A 299 3.21 -29.18 4.13
N HIS A 300 3.57 -27.90 3.94
CA HIS A 300 3.15 -27.08 2.80
C HIS A 300 4.37 -26.57 2.02
N SER A 301 4.34 -26.60 0.68
CA SER A 301 5.50 -26.27 -0.18
C SER A 301 5.23 -25.15 -1.19
N ASP A 302 4.15 -24.39 -1.00
CA ASP A 302 3.65 -23.30 -1.86
C ASP A 302 3.72 -21.95 -1.11
N TRP A 303 4.65 -21.83 -0.18
CA TRP A 303 4.93 -20.61 0.55
C TRP A 303 5.55 -19.55 -0.37
N ARG A 304 5.18 -18.29 -0.14
CA ARG A 304 5.71 -17.14 -0.88
C ARG A 304 5.93 -15.96 0.05
N LEU A 305 6.75 -15.02 -0.41
CA LEU A 305 6.87 -13.72 0.23
C LEU A 305 5.55 -12.96 0.02
N PRO A 306 4.92 -12.41 1.07
CA PRO A 306 3.66 -11.69 0.95
C PRO A 306 3.85 -10.43 0.10
N ASN A 307 2.84 -10.05 -0.66
CA ASN A 307 2.81 -8.69 -1.18
C ASN A 307 2.60 -7.69 -0.03
N VAL A 308 2.86 -6.41 -0.27
CA VAL A 308 2.89 -5.42 0.81
C VAL A 308 1.51 -5.18 1.45
N LYS A 309 0.40 -5.39 0.72
CA LYS A 309 -0.96 -5.28 1.27
C LYS A 309 -1.31 -6.46 2.17
N GLU A 310 -0.89 -7.67 1.78
CA GLU A 310 -1.00 -8.85 2.63
C GLU A 310 -0.19 -8.68 3.92
N LEU A 311 1.07 -8.23 3.81
CA LEU A 311 1.91 -7.99 4.97
C LEU A 311 1.34 -6.90 5.89
N GLN A 312 0.76 -5.84 5.32
CA GLN A 312 0.09 -4.79 6.08
C GLN A 312 -1.18 -5.28 6.78
N SER A 313 -1.84 -6.31 6.25
CA SER A 313 -3.08 -6.84 6.81
C SER A 313 -2.92 -7.46 8.20
N ILE A 314 -1.72 -7.92 8.55
CA ILE A 314 -1.41 -8.51 9.87
C ILE A 314 -0.82 -7.50 10.86
N VAL A 315 -0.66 -6.22 10.48
CA VAL A 315 -0.25 -5.17 11.40
C VAL A 315 -1.34 -4.93 12.44
N ASP A 316 -0.92 -4.89 13.71
CA ASP A 316 -1.74 -4.48 14.84
C ASP A 316 -1.37 -3.04 15.22
N TYR A 317 -2.14 -2.08 14.70
CA TYR A 317 -1.93 -0.66 14.94
C TYR A 317 -2.24 -0.21 16.38
N THR A 318 -2.71 -1.11 17.24
CA THR A 318 -2.88 -0.84 18.68
C THR A 318 -1.61 -1.09 19.49
N LYS A 319 -0.56 -1.60 18.84
CA LYS A 319 0.72 -1.99 19.45
C LYS A 319 1.88 -1.19 18.88
N SER A 320 2.84 -0.89 19.75
CA SER A 320 4.17 -0.43 19.35
C SER A 320 5.22 -0.87 20.37
N PRO A 321 6.52 -0.78 20.01
CA PRO A 321 7.62 -1.01 20.95
C PRO A 321 7.49 -0.16 22.22
N ASP A 322 7.13 1.11 22.09
CA ASP A 322 7.07 2.05 23.22
C ASP A 322 5.85 1.87 24.12
N THR A 323 4.74 1.37 23.57
CA THR A 323 3.45 1.29 24.29
C THR A 323 3.19 -0.09 24.88
N THR A 324 3.61 -1.13 24.16
CA THR A 324 3.30 -2.53 24.52
C THR A 324 4.53 -3.39 24.70
N GLN A 325 5.74 -2.84 24.53
CA GLN A 325 7.00 -3.59 24.58
C GLN A 325 6.96 -4.81 23.65
N SER A 326 6.34 -4.64 22.49
CA SER A 326 6.17 -5.68 21.49
C SER A 326 6.14 -5.12 20.06
N ALA A 327 6.37 -5.97 19.07
CA ALA A 327 6.11 -5.65 17.67
C ALA A 327 4.64 -5.24 17.45
N ALA A 328 4.38 -4.42 16.43
CA ALA A 328 3.05 -4.03 15.95
C ALA A 328 2.33 -5.19 15.23
N ILE A 329 2.17 -6.33 15.92
CA ILE A 329 1.54 -7.56 15.44
C ILE A 329 0.80 -8.26 16.59
N ASN A 330 -0.17 -9.11 16.28
CA ASN A 330 -0.83 -9.91 17.29
C ASN A 330 0.11 -11.00 17.86
N THR A 331 0.75 -10.67 18.98
CA THR A 331 1.73 -11.53 19.68
C THR A 331 1.14 -12.77 20.34
N THR A 332 -0.19 -12.94 20.35
CA THR A 332 -0.80 -14.21 20.75
C THR A 332 -0.61 -15.29 19.69
N TYR A 333 -0.55 -14.90 18.41
CA TYR A 333 -0.44 -15.83 17.29
C TYR A 333 0.95 -15.84 16.68
N PHE A 334 1.61 -14.68 16.59
CA PHE A 334 2.86 -14.53 15.86
C PHE A 334 4.05 -14.28 16.79
N ASN A 335 5.14 -15.02 16.53
CA ASN A 335 6.43 -14.74 17.13
C ASN A 335 7.16 -13.69 16.28
N ALA A 336 7.70 -12.66 16.91
CA ALA A 336 8.48 -11.62 16.25
C ALA A 336 9.86 -11.52 16.91
N THR A 337 10.91 -11.77 16.15
CA THR A 337 12.29 -11.73 16.65
C THR A 337 12.67 -10.27 16.97
N SER A 338 13.02 -10.02 18.22
CA SER A 338 13.55 -8.72 18.66
C SER A 338 15.06 -8.62 18.46
N PHE A 339 15.57 -7.40 18.33
CA PHE A 339 17.00 -7.11 18.29
C PHE A 339 17.30 -5.80 19.03
N ILE A 340 18.58 -5.48 19.22
CA ILE A 340 19.02 -4.18 19.72
C ILE A 340 19.25 -3.26 18.52
N ASN A 341 18.48 -2.18 18.43
CA ASN A 341 18.55 -1.25 17.32
C ASN A 341 19.76 -0.30 17.41
N GLU A 342 19.83 0.62 16.45
CA GLU A 342 20.91 1.61 16.30
C GLU A 342 21.03 2.56 17.51
N GLU A 343 19.97 2.73 18.31
CA GLU A 343 19.96 3.49 19.57
C GLU A 343 20.40 2.66 20.79
N GLY A 344 20.64 1.36 20.63
CA GLY A 344 20.99 0.49 21.75
C GLY A 344 19.79 0.03 22.58
N VAL A 345 18.57 0.13 22.05
CA VAL A 345 17.35 -0.32 22.72
C VAL A 345 16.70 -1.51 22.01
N THR A 346 15.90 -2.29 22.74
CA THR A 346 15.12 -3.38 22.15
C THR A 346 14.10 -2.85 21.14
N ASP A 347 14.08 -3.49 19.97
CA ASP A 347 13.19 -3.16 18.86
C ASP A 347 12.85 -4.40 18.01
N TRP A 348 12.00 -4.20 17.00
CA TRP A 348 11.56 -5.22 16.05
C TRP A 348 11.78 -4.80 14.60
N GLY A 349 11.92 -5.79 13.74
CA GLY A 349 12.42 -5.59 12.39
C GLY A 349 11.44 -4.89 11.44
N TYR A 350 12.00 -4.50 10.31
CA TYR A 350 11.25 -4.27 9.08
C TYR A 350 11.06 -5.61 8.39
N TYR A 351 9.95 -5.81 7.68
CA TYR A 351 9.65 -7.05 6.99
C TYR A 351 9.54 -6.80 5.50
N TRP A 352 10.32 -7.56 4.71
CA TRP A 352 10.23 -7.49 3.26
C TRP A 352 8.87 -7.94 2.78
N SER A 353 8.38 -7.27 1.74
CA SER A 353 7.31 -7.78 0.87
C SER A 353 7.88 -8.11 -0.51
N SER A 354 7.14 -8.87 -1.30
CA SER A 354 7.45 -9.15 -2.71
C SER A 354 7.18 -7.98 -3.64
N THR A 355 6.60 -6.89 -3.12
CA THR A 355 6.19 -5.72 -3.88
C THR A 355 7.37 -4.77 -4.10
N THR A 356 7.57 -4.37 -5.35
CA THR A 356 8.55 -3.34 -5.73
C THR A 356 7.94 -1.96 -5.59
N HIS A 357 8.72 -0.99 -5.11
CA HIS A 357 8.36 0.42 -5.08
C HIS A 357 9.22 1.14 -6.13
N VAL A 358 8.58 1.53 -7.23
CA VAL A 358 9.23 2.03 -8.45
C VAL A 358 9.42 3.54 -8.34
N ASP A 359 10.63 4.02 -8.64
CA ASP A 359 10.93 5.45 -8.66
C ASP A 359 10.48 6.09 -9.98
N SER A 360 10.42 7.42 -10.03
CA SER A 360 10.01 8.17 -11.23
C SER A 360 10.91 7.99 -12.46
N ASP A 361 12.12 7.41 -12.30
CA ASP A 361 12.97 7.01 -13.44
C ASP A 361 12.56 5.66 -14.06
N GLY A 362 11.53 5.00 -13.50
CA GLY A 362 11.02 3.69 -13.93
C GLY A 362 11.80 2.51 -13.38
N LEU A 363 12.83 2.73 -12.57
CA LEU A 363 13.64 1.66 -11.98
C LEU A 363 13.03 1.15 -10.67
N GLY A 364 12.82 -0.16 -10.59
CA GLY A 364 12.31 -0.87 -9.43
C GLY A 364 13.39 -1.29 -8.44
N GLN A 365 14.29 -0.36 -8.09
CA GLN A 365 15.43 -0.63 -7.20
C GLN A 365 15.02 -0.81 -5.74
N ASN A 366 13.87 -0.26 -5.34
CA ASN A 366 13.39 -0.32 -3.97
C ASN A 366 12.36 -1.46 -3.80
N GLY A 367 12.51 -2.26 -2.75
CA GLY A 367 11.46 -3.15 -2.26
C GLY A 367 10.61 -2.42 -1.24
N ALA A 368 9.29 -2.65 -1.24
CA ALA A 368 8.43 -2.18 -0.17
C ALA A 368 8.59 -3.08 1.07
N TYR A 369 8.56 -2.47 2.25
CA TYR A 369 8.59 -3.17 3.53
C TYR A 369 7.58 -2.56 4.50
N VAL A 370 7.16 -3.34 5.48
CA VAL A 370 6.35 -2.87 6.63
C VAL A 370 7.20 -2.92 7.89
N SER A 371 7.19 -1.85 8.68
CA SER A 371 7.90 -1.77 9.96
C SER A 371 7.04 -2.34 11.08
N PHE A 372 7.46 -3.43 11.72
CA PHE A 372 6.79 -3.96 12.91
C PHE A 372 7.41 -3.44 14.20
N GLY A 373 8.62 -2.89 14.15
CA GLY A 373 9.20 -2.03 15.19
C GLY A 373 9.16 -0.55 14.82
N ARG A 374 9.98 0.28 15.49
CA ARG A 374 10.06 1.72 15.20
C ARG A 374 10.57 1.94 13.77
N ALA A 375 9.96 2.87 13.04
CA ALA A 375 10.40 3.23 11.70
C ALA A 375 11.44 4.35 11.82
N LEU A 376 12.69 3.95 12.03
CA LEU A 376 13.75 4.85 12.47
C LEU A 376 14.33 5.72 11.35
N GLY A 377 14.77 6.92 11.73
CA GLY A 377 15.53 7.84 10.89
C GLY A 377 16.52 8.65 11.73
N TYR A 378 17.66 9.02 11.14
CA TYR A 378 18.64 9.90 11.76
C TYR A 378 18.60 11.28 11.11
N MET A 379 18.25 12.29 11.90
CA MET A 379 18.10 13.66 11.41
C MET A 379 18.45 14.68 12.48
N THR A 380 18.71 15.91 12.04
CA THR A 380 18.88 17.06 12.93
C THR A 380 17.54 17.76 13.11
N ILE A 381 17.08 17.81 14.36
CA ILE A 381 15.91 18.56 14.77
C ILE A 381 16.38 19.72 15.63
N ALA A 382 16.08 20.95 15.21
CA ALA A 382 16.63 22.17 15.79
C ALA A 382 18.17 22.10 15.85
N THR A 383 18.75 21.84 17.02
CA THR A 383 20.20 21.73 17.22
C THR A 383 20.66 20.33 17.62
N VAL A 384 19.75 19.35 17.63
CA VAL A 384 20.03 17.98 18.11
C VAL A 384 19.98 17.02 16.93
N SER A 385 21.10 16.33 16.69
CA SER A 385 21.15 15.20 15.76
C SER A 385 21.00 13.91 16.54
N ALA A 386 19.96 13.15 16.25
CA ALA A 386 19.67 11.89 16.92
C ALA A 386 18.91 10.95 15.99
N ILE A 387 18.76 9.71 16.44
CA ILE A 387 17.82 8.76 15.84
C ILE A 387 16.44 9.04 16.44
N TYR A 388 15.42 8.96 15.61
CA TYR A 388 14.03 9.12 15.99
C TYR A 388 13.19 8.02 15.34
N ASP A 389 12.10 7.62 15.99
CA ASP A 389 10.98 7.00 15.26
C ASP A 389 10.32 8.07 14.39
N VAL A 390 10.60 8.08 13.09
CA VAL A 390 10.17 9.15 12.18
C VAL A 390 8.82 8.85 11.53
N HIS A 391 8.42 7.57 11.44
CA HIS A 391 7.15 7.19 10.79
C HIS A 391 6.23 6.31 11.64
N GLY A 392 6.69 5.70 12.74
CA GLY A 392 5.90 4.85 13.62
C GLY A 392 5.90 3.36 13.26
N ALA A 393 5.75 2.49 14.27
CA ALA A 393 5.53 1.06 14.08
C ALA A 393 4.17 0.79 13.41
N GLY A 394 4.20 0.13 12.25
CA GLY A 394 3.08 -0.02 11.32
C GLY A 394 3.21 0.81 10.04
N ALA A 395 4.26 1.62 9.91
CA ALA A 395 4.58 2.34 8.68
C ALA A 395 4.97 1.37 7.55
N GLN A 396 4.67 1.78 6.32
CA GLN A 396 5.12 1.12 5.10
C GLN A 396 6.03 2.09 4.35
N ARG A 397 7.23 1.61 4.07
CA ARG A 397 8.29 2.36 3.40
C ARG A 397 8.92 1.50 2.32
N SER A 398 10.02 1.97 1.77
CA SER A 398 10.81 1.21 0.80
C SER A 398 12.29 1.42 1.05
N ASN A 399 13.09 0.43 0.69
CA ASN A 399 14.54 0.49 0.72
C ASN A 399 15.10 -0.21 -0.52
N TYR A 400 16.32 0.16 -0.94
CA TYR A 400 17.03 -0.54 -2.00
C TYR A 400 17.13 -2.03 -1.69
N LYS A 401 16.93 -2.85 -2.72
CA LYS A 401 16.91 -4.31 -2.61
C LYS A 401 18.30 -4.91 -2.39
N GLY A 402 19.36 -4.24 -2.87
CA GLY A 402 20.75 -4.67 -2.76
C GLY A 402 21.62 -3.77 -1.87
N SER A 403 22.59 -4.38 -1.17
CA SER A 403 23.50 -3.68 -0.25
C SER A 403 24.38 -2.63 -0.94
N THR A 404 24.89 -2.91 -2.14
CA THR A 404 25.69 -1.94 -2.92
C THR A 404 24.87 -0.71 -3.29
N GLN A 405 23.59 -0.87 -3.64
CA GLN A 405 22.71 0.26 -3.93
C GLN A 405 22.45 1.10 -2.68
N ILE A 406 22.32 0.47 -1.50
CA ILE A 406 22.23 1.21 -0.24
C ILE A 406 23.46 2.08 -0.03
N ILE A 407 24.66 1.50 -0.15
CA ILE A 407 25.92 2.23 0.09
C ILE A 407 26.05 3.42 -0.88
N ASN A 408 25.74 3.21 -2.16
CA ASN A 408 25.91 4.22 -3.20
C ASN A 408 24.78 5.25 -3.25
N GLY A 409 23.56 4.84 -2.92
CA GLY A 409 22.34 5.64 -3.03
C GLY A 409 21.89 6.29 -1.72
N ALA A 410 22.65 6.12 -0.64
CA ALA A 410 22.43 6.80 0.63
C ALA A 410 22.77 8.28 0.55
N THR A 411 22.02 9.11 1.28
CA THR A 411 22.31 10.54 1.41
C THR A 411 23.41 10.81 2.43
N ALA A 412 23.56 9.93 3.42
CA ALA A 412 24.66 9.96 4.39
C ALA A 412 24.88 8.58 5.02
N SER A 413 26.00 8.46 5.74
CA SER A 413 26.32 7.32 6.60
C SER A 413 26.73 7.81 7.99
N TYR A 414 26.41 7.06 9.04
CA TYR A 414 26.74 7.42 10.41
C TYR A 414 27.36 6.23 11.17
N THR A 415 28.35 6.52 12.02
CA THR A 415 28.95 5.56 12.95
C THR A 415 28.40 5.84 14.35
N PRO A 416 27.68 4.90 14.99
CA PRO A 416 27.27 5.05 16.38
C PRO A 416 28.49 5.24 17.29
N GLU A 417 28.52 6.34 18.05
CA GLU A 417 29.53 6.50 19.10
C GLU A 417 29.24 5.49 20.21
N SER A 418 30.16 4.55 20.46
CA SER A 418 30.20 3.66 21.63
C SER A 418 29.10 2.59 21.82
N ASN A 419 28.36 2.19 20.79
CA ASN A 419 27.48 1.01 20.91
C ASN A 419 28.22 -0.29 20.52
N ALA A 420 28.91 -0.91 21.47
CA ALA A 420 29.65 -2.16 21.27
C ALA A 420 28.76 -3.37 20.91
N THR A 421 27.44 -3.24 21.09
CA THR A 421 26.43 -4.26 20.78
C THR A 421 25.81 -4.09 19.39
N TYR A 422 26.02 -2.95 18.73
CA TYR A 422 25.54 -2.73 17.37
C TYR A 422 26.29 -3.65 16.39
N LYS A 423 25.53 -4.45 15.65
CA LYS A 423 26.06 -5.25 14.54
C LYS A 423 25.65 -4.56 13.25
N ASP A 424 26.61 -3.90 12.62
CA ASP A 424 26.39 -3.34 11.29
C ASP A 424 26.00 -4.44 10.30
N THR A 425 24.90 -4.19 9.60
CA THR A 425 24.38 -5.03 8.51
C THR A 425 25.37 -5.16 7.34
N TYR A 426 26.27 -4.18 7.17
CA TYR A 426 27.21 -4.08 6.04
C TYR A 426 28.67 -4.37 6.40
N ALA A 427 28.97 -4.73 7.67
CA ALA A 427 30.33 -4.92 8.17
C ALA A 427 31.28 -3.70 8.00
N THR A 428 30.73 -2.50 7.87
CA THR A 428 31.45 -1.22 7.76
C THR A 428 31.56 -0.46 9.10
N GLY A 429 30.81 -0.88 10.12
CA GLY A 429 30.65 -0.15 11.38
C GLY A 429 29.77 1.09 11.25
N LYS A 430 28.91 1.18 10.22
CA LYS A 430 28.06 2.33 9.93
C LYS A 430 26.63 1.89 9.62
N TYR A 431 25.66 2.77 9.82
CA TYR A 431 24.38 2.63 9.10
C TYR A 431 24.25 3.73 8.06
N TYR A 432 23.38 3.49 7.09
CA TYR A 432 23.11 4.37 5.96
C TYR A 432 21.70 4.94 6.06
N ILE A 433 21.52 6.17 5.56
CA ILE A 433 20.23 6.84 5.59
C ILE A 433 19.80 7.37 4.21
N LYS A 434 18.49 7.50 4.00
CA LYS A 434 17.90 8.07 2.77
C LYS A 434 16.79 9.07 3.09
N GLY A 435 16.68 10.07 2.22
CA GLY A 435 15.57 11.01 2.23
C GLY A 435 15.65 12.05 3.36
N PRO A 436 14.67 12.96 3.42
CA PRO A 436 14.74 14.15 4.27
C PRO A 436 14.59 13.87 5.77
N GLN A 437 13.90 12.79 6.15
CA GLN A 437 13.83 12.32 7.54
C GLN A 437 15.00 11.40 7.93
N GLY A 438 15.91 11.13 6.99
CA GLY A 438 17.07 10.29 7.22
C GLY A 438 16.72 8.84 7.57
N ASP A 439 15.70 8.27 6.91
CA ASP A 439 15.26 6.90 7.12
C ASP A 439 16.44 5.92 7.12
N ILE A 440 16.55 5.11 8.17
CA ILE A 440 17.61 4.11 8.30
C ILE A 440 17.38 2.96 7.31
N LEU A 441 18.42 2.63 6.55
CA LEU A 441 18.40 1.61 5.51
C LEU A 441 18.94 0.28 6.03
N ARG A 442 18.14 -0.79 5.88
CA ARG A 442 18.49 -2.17 6.25
C ARG A 442 18.25 -3.12 5.08
N VAL A 443 19.26 -3.90 4.69
CA VAL A 443 19.12 -5.01 3.71
C VAL A 443 18.59 -6.27 4.37
N ASN A 444 18.99 -6.52 5.62
CA ASN A 444 18.63 -7.72 6.37
C ASN A 444 17.26 -7.55 7.05
N ASN A 445 16.23 -7.21 6.28
CA ASN A 445 14.87 -7.15 6.80
C ASN A 445 14.37 -8.58 7.10
N MET A 446 13.45 -8.68 8.04
CA MET A 446 12.79 -9.93 8.41
C MET A 446 11.86 -10.40 7.29
N VAL A 447 11.47 -11.67 7.38
CA VAL A 447 10.58 -12.34 6.44
C VAL A 447 9.55 -13.12 7.23
N ARG A 448 8.30 -13.09 6.77
CA ARG A 448 7.24 -13.98 7.21
C ARG A 448 6.49 -14.45 5.98
N CYS A 449 6.53 -15.74 5.72
CA CYS A 449 5.97 -16.30 4.50
C CYS A 449 4.46 -16.49 4.64
N VAL A 450 3.78 -16.43 3.50
CA VAL A 450 2.34 -16.57 3.37
C VAL A 450 2.00 -17.57 2.28
N ARG A 451 0.85 -18.22 2.40
CA ARG A 451 0.18 -19.00 1.35
C ARG A 451 -1.34 -18.81 1.45
N ASN A 452 -2.10 -19.37 0.52
CA ASN A 452 -3.55 -19.49 0.67
C ASN A 452 -3.90 -20.69 1.56
N ILE A 453 -5.00 -20.64 2.32
CA ILE A 453 -5.43 -21.78 3.17
C ILE A 453 -5.80 -23.02 2.33
N ASN A 454 -6.31 -22.82 1.12
CA ASN A 454 -6.78 -23.89 0.23
C ASN A 454 -5.97 -23.96 -1.05
#